data_AF-A0A847HF06-F1
#
_entry.id   AF-A0A847HF06-F1
#
_cell.length_a   1.000
_cell.length_b   1.000
_cell.length_c   1.000
_cell.angle_alpha   90.00
_cell.angle_beta   90.00
_cell.angle_gamma   90.00
#
_symmetry.space_group_name_H-M   'P 1'
#
loop_
_entity.id
_entity.type
_entity.pdbx_description
1 polymer ?
#
loop_
_entity_poly.entity_id
_entity_poly.type
_entity_poly.pdbx_seq_one_letter_code
_entity_poly.pdbx_strand_id
1 'polypeptide(L)'
;MTRNPRQGFTLLELVIGFFLVAGVSVMFFQAMNRFRKESTFNSENYLASSLVEKVLEQCYQESQLNPHGMKAIGLADADGAPYEVSTGITDKETVFFSNPGITETRTPDLHHVLKDNYVLNIETEKKDGFYEVEASFKWKAESGRGEILSSSRVLSFTGEKEVLTTWEMTDDQVKDRLVADIFNAPGANLGAKVSSIGAQNMLVHIGHIFYSCIDCLRSPDFKQRLQQAENLEASTQTDSDEYSLCSQLYFDMARDLLHLMMSLQPHIKEANDSINFLPSLSLPGRFVAESRITRGGLYYRQIRRIFLNCLLKLSERYEKQLRHADLQKRQRLLVGRLFNINRILYANRAYSEEISPTVIAERYQKFLDVTQNFFKDKDPSIFRMAAQERGFIANDSLPDNFFVLRLTGRLFKEIDEYVTILD
;
A
#
# COMPACT_ATOMS: atom_id res chain seq x y z
N MET A 1 28.76 -68.67 -60.15
CA MET A 1 28.73 -67.23 -59.87
C MET A 1 28.57 -66.49 -61.20
N THR A 2 27.33 -66.19 -61.58
CA THR A 2 27.00 -65.44 -62.79
C THR A 2 27.11 -63.94 -62.49
N ARG A 3 28.04 -63.25 -63.15
CA ARG A 3 28.16 -61.78 -63.12
C ARG A 3 27.03 -61.18 -63.97
N ASN A 4 26.16 -60.38 -63.36
CA ASN A 4 25.21 -59.53 -64.10
C ASN A 4 25.99 -58.54 -65.00
N PRO A 5 25.57 -58.31 -66.26
CA PRO A 5 26.16 -57.29 -67.11
C PRO A 5 25.81 -55.92 -66.53
N ARG A 6 26.84 -55.14 -66.19
CA ARG A 6 26.67 -53.72 -65.84
C ARG A 6 26.23 -52.98 -67.12
N GLN A 7 24.94 -52.69 -67.24
CA GLN A 7 24.45 -51.70 -68.20
C GLN A 7 25.05 -50.34 -67.81
N GLY A 8 25.83 -49.75 -68.71
CA GLY A 8 26.33 -48.38 -68.54
C GLY A 8 25.18 -47.39 -68.73
N PHE A 9 25.08 -46.41 -67.83
CA PHE A 9 24.11 -45.33 -67.93
C PHE A 9 24.34 -44.53 -69.21
N THR A 10 23.25 -44.20 -69.91
CA THR A 10 23.32 -43.26 -71.04
C THR A 10 23.50 -41.83 -70.51
N LEU A 11 24.18 -40.97 -71.29
CA LEU A 11 24.41 -39.56 -70.92
C LEU A 11 23.08 -38.85 -70.59
N LEU A 12 22.00 -39.22 -71.28
CA LEU A 12 20.65 -38.71 -71.07
C LEU A 12 20.10 -39.07 -69.67
N GLU A 13 20.24 -40.32 -69.23
CA GLU A 13 19.80 -40.75 -67.89
C GLU A 13 20.60 -40.05 -66.78
N LEU A 14 21.89 -39.80 -67.01
CA LEU A 14 22.75 -39.05 -66.09
C LEU A 14 22.29 -37.58 -65.97
N VAL A 15 21.93 -36.95 -67.08
CA VAL A 15 21.40 -35.57 -67.11
C VAL A 15 20.02 -35.49 -66.45
N ILE A 16 19.12 -36.43 -66.74
CA ILE A 16 17.79 -36.50 -66.10
C ILE A 16 17.92 -36.73 -64.59
N GLY A 17 18.80 -37.65 -64.17
CA GLY A 17 19.11 -37.89 -62.77
C GLY A 17 19.66 -36.64 -62.06
N PHE A 18 20.54 -35.90 -62.73
CA PHE A 18 21.09 -34.65 -62.20
C PHE A 18 20.01 -33.56 -62.05
N PHE A 19 19.11 -33.40 -63.03
CA PHE A 19 18.00 -32.46 -62.95
C PHE A 19 17.00 -32.81 -61.83
N LEU A 20 16.70 -34.10 -61.63
CA LEU A 20 15.85 -34.54 -60.53
C LEU A 20 16.49 -34.27 -59.16
N VAL A 21 17.77 -34.60 -58.99
CA VAL A 21 18.50 -34.33 -57.74
C VAL A 21 18.60 -32.83 -57.48
N ALA A 22 18.91 -32.02 -58.50
CA ALA A 22 18.96 -30.57 -58.38
C ALA A 22 17.59 -29.97 -58.04
N GLY A 23 16.52 -30.43 -58.69
CA GLY A 23 15.14 -29.99 -58.42
C GLY A 23 14.69 -30.30 -56.99
N VAL A 24 14.90 -31.54 -56.53
CA VAL A 24 14.61 -31.94 -55.14
C VAL A 24 15.47 -31.16 -54.14
N SER A 25 16.74 -30.93 -54.44
CA SER A 25 17.63 -30.13 -53.60
C SER A 25 17.14 -28.69 -53.47
N VAL A 26 16.71 -28.05 -54.57
CA VAL A 26 16.16 -26.68 -54.53
C VAL A 26 14.89 -26.62 -53.70
N MET A 27 13.96 -27.57 -53.87
CA MET A 27 12.75 -27.64 -53.04
C MET A 27 13.09 -27.84 -51.56
N PHE A 28 14.05 -28.71 -51.25
CA PHE A 28 14.52 -28.95 -49.89
C PHE A 28 15.15 -27.70 -49.28
N PHE A 29 16.03 -26.98 -49.99
CA PHE A 29 16.63 -25.74 -49.50
C PHE A 29 15.60 -24.62 -49.30
N GLN A 30 14.59 -24.51 -50.17
CA GLN A 30 13.50 -23.56 -49.99
C GLN A 30 12.65 -23.89 -48.76
N ALA A 31 12.29 -25.17 -48.57
CA ALA A 31 11.56 -25.62 -47.39
C ALA A 31 12.37 -25.39 -46.10
N MET A 32 13.67 -25.70 -46.12
CA MET A 32 14.57 -25.50 -44.99
C MET A 32 14.73 -24.01 -44.64
N ASN A 33 14.83 -23.13 -45.64
CA ASN A 33 14.85 -21.68 -45.43
C ASN A 33 13.53 -21.16 -44.86
N ARG A 34 12.38 -21.65 -45.31
CA ARG A 34 11.07 -21.30 -44.73
C ARG A 34 10.96 -21.77 -43.29
N PHE A 35 11.33 -23.01 -43.01
CA PHE A 35 11.31 -23.59 -41.67
C PHE A 35 12.23 -22.84 -40.71
N ARG A 36 13.43 -22.46 -41.17
CA ARG A 36 14.36 -21.64 -40.38
C ARG A 36 13.74 -20.27 -40.06
N LYS A 37 13.14 -19.59 -41.04
CA LYS A 37 12.45 -18.31 -40.83
C LYS A 37 11.30 -18.42 -39.83
N GLU A 38 10.47 -19.45 -39.97
CA GLU A 38 9.33 -19.70 -39.08
C GLU A 38 9.78 -20.02 -37.65
N SER A 39 10.80 -20.87 -37.50
CA SER A 39 11.38 -21.18 -36.19
C SER A 39 12.00 -19.95 -35.52
N THR A 40 12.69 -19.09 -36.27
CA THR A 40 13.24 -17.83 -35.74
C THR A 40 12.12 -16.87 -35.34
N PHE A 41 11.10 -16.72 -36.17
CA PHE A 41 9.94 -15.88 -35.86
C PHE A 41 9.21 -16.34 -34.58
N ASN A 42 9.01 -17.65 -34.41
CA ASN A 42 8.38 -18.19 -33.20
C ASN A 42 9.23 -17.96 -31.94
N SER A 43 10.57 -18.05 -32.05
CA SER A 43 11.47 -17.73 -30.95
C SER A 43 11.41 -16.25 -30.56
N GLU A 44 11.34 -15.35 -31.54
CA GLU A 44 11.21 -13.90 -31.33
C GLU A 44 9.85 -13.54 -30.72
N ASN A 45 8.78 -14.17 -31.19
CA ASN A 45 7.45 -14.02 -30.62
C ASN A 45 7.40 -14.48 -29.15
N TYR A 46 8.03 -15.63 -28.83
CA TYR A 46 8.12 -16.11 -27.45
C TYR A 46 8.91 -15.15 -26.56
N LEU A 47 10.02 -14.60 -27.07
CA LEU A 47 10.81 -13.59 -26.36
C LEU A 47 9.98 -12.33 -26.10
N ALA A 48 9.27 -11.82 -27.12
CA ALA A 48 8.38 -10.66 -26.99
C ALA A 48 7.28 -10.91 -25.94
N SER A 49 6.64 -12.09 -25.97
CA SER A 49 5.62 -12.49 -24.99
C SER A 49 6.15 -12.48 -23.56
N SER A 50 7.32 -13.10 -23.35
CA SER A 50 7.95 -13.17 -22.03
C SER A 50 8.33 -11.78 -21.50
N LEU A 51 8.76 -10.87 -22.38
CA LEU A 51 9.08 -9.49 -22.00
C LEU A 51 7.81 -8.68 -21.68
N VAL A 52 6.71 -8.84 -22.43
CA VAL A 52 5.41 -8.21 -22.09
C VAL A 52 4.94 -8.69 -20.72
N GLU A 53 4.94 -10.00 -20.48
CA GLU A 53 4.51 -10.58 -19.21
C GLU A 53 5.36 -10.05 -18.05
N LYS A 54 6.67 -9.92 -18.23
CA LYS A 54 7.57 -9.35 -17.23
C LYS A 54 7.23 -7.89 -16.89
N VAL A 55 6.89 -7.06 -17.89
CA VAL A 55 6.47 -5.67 -17.68
C VAL A 55 5.19 -5.63 -16.84
N LEU A 56 4.18 -6.41 -17.22
CA LEU A 56 2.89 -6.47 -16.50
C LEU A 56 3.05 -7.02 -15.08
N GLU A 57 3.89 -8.04 -14.90
CA GLU A 57 4.19 -8.59 -13.58
C GLU A 57 4.86 -7.53 -12.69
N GLN A 58 5.82 -6.78 -13.22
CA GLN A 58 6.46 -5.70 -12.46
C GLN A 58 5.47 -4.58 -12.11
N CYS A 59 4.57 -4.19 -13.02
CA CYS A 59 3.50 -3.24 -12.70
C CYS A 59 2.64 -3.72 -11.53
N TYR A 60 2.26 -5.00 -11.53
CA TYR A 60 1.48 -5.61 -10.45
C TYR A 60 2.27 -5.67 -9.13
N GLN A 61 3.53 -6.09 -9.19
CA GLN A 61 4.41 -6.19 -8.02
C GLN A 61 4.62 -4.82 -7.33
N GLU A 62 4.74 -3.75 -8.12
CA GLU A 62 4.88 -2.38 -7.63
C GLU A 62 3.61 -1.89 -6.94
N SER A 63 2.45 -2.05 -7.59
CA SER A 63 1.19 -1.56 -7.05
C SER A 63 0.74 -2.32 -5.80
N GLN A 64 1.14 -3.59 -5.67
CA GLN A 64 0.84 -4.40 -4.49
C GLN A 64 1.50 -3.86 -3.22
N LEU A 65 2.71 -3.31 -3.33
CA LEU A 65 3.46 -2.74 -2.21
C LEU A 65 3.19 -1.26 -2.02
N ASN A 66 3.02 -0.54 -3.13
CA ASN A 66 3.01 0.90 -3.17
C ASN A 66 1.79 1.42 -3.94
N PRO A 67 0.86 2.16 -3.30
CA PRO A 67 -0.27 2.74 -4.00
C PRO A 67 0.15 3.70 -5.13
N HIS A 68 1.35 4.29 -5.01
CA HIS A 68 2.00 5.14 -6.01
C HIS A 68 2.99 4.36 -6.90
N GLY A 69 2.81 3.04 -7.02
CA GLY A 69 3.69 2.15 -7.78
C GLY A 69 3.84 2.57 -9.24
N MET A 70 2.76 2.99 -9.90
CA MET A 70 2.78 3.46 -11.30
C MET A 70 3.65 4.71 -11.48
N LYS A 71 3.58 5.65 -10.52
CA LYS A 71 4.45 6.83 -10.46
C LYS A 71 5.91 6.44 -10.20
N ALA A 72 6.15 5.44 -9.35
CA ALA A 72 7.49 4.96 -9.03
C ALA A 72 8.22 4.31 -10.23
N ILE A 73 7.47 3.73 -11.17
CA ILE A 73 8.01 3.17 -12.43
C ILE A 73 7.91 4.13 -13.62
N GLY A 74 7.40 5.35 -13.42
CA GLY A 74 7.33 6.38 -14.47
C GLY A 74 6.20 6.18 -15.49
N LEU A 75 5.17 5.39 -15.17
CA LEU A 75 3.97 5.23 -16.01
C LEU A 75 2.87 6.24 -15.67
N ALA A 76 3.04 7.02 -14.61
CA ALA A 76 2.13 8.09 -14.22
C ALA A 76 2.89 9.29 -13.68
N ASP A 77 2.30 10.47 -13.83
CA ASP A 77 2.86 11.74 -13.36
C ASP A 77 2.70 11.95 -11.85
N ALA A 78 2.97 13.18 -11.39
CA ALA A 78 2.86 13.53 -9.99
C ALA A 78 1.43 13.42 -9.43
N ASP A 79 0.44 13.69 -10.28
CA ASP A 79 -1.00 13.71 -10.00
C ASP A 79 -1.68 12.36 -10.31
N GLY A 80 -0.88 11.40 -10.80
CA GLY A 80 -1.33 10.07 -11.20
C GLY A 80 -2.03 10.05 -12.55
N ALA A 81 -1.85 11.08 -13.40
CA ALA A 81 -2.25 11.01 -14.80
C ALA A 81 -1.30 10.08 -15.55
N PRO A 82 -1.82 9.17 -16.38
CA PRO A 82 -1.00 8.17 -17.05
C PRO A 82 -0.15 8.78 -18.17
N TYR A 83 0.99 8.14 -18.46
CA TYR A 83 1.81 8.41 -19.63
C TYR A 83 1.70 7.28 -20.66
N GLU A 84 1.69 7.65 -21.93
CA GLU A 84 2.04 6.73 -23.01
C GLU A 84 3.57 6.65 -23.11
N VAL A 85 4.12 5.46 -22.99
CA VAL A 85 5.56 5.22 -23.07
C VAL A 85 5.83 4.42 -24.34
N SER A 86 6.67 4.96 -25.24
CA SER A 86 7.20 4.24 -26.40
C SER A 86 8.72 4.36 -26.40
N THR A 87 9.42 3.27 -26.10
CA THR A 87 10.87 3.28 -25.83
C THR A 87 11.55 1.97 -26.25
N GLY A 88 12.87 2.01 -26.41
CA GLY A 88 13.68 0.80 -26.54
C GLY A 88 13.77 0.00 -25.23
N ILE A 89 14.31 -1.21 -25.34
CA ILE A 89 14.40 -2.19 -24.22
C ILE A 89 15.73 -2.07 -23.46
N THR A 90 16.71 -1.34 -24.00
CA THR A 90 18.04 -1.23 -23.41
C THR A 90 18.08 -0.35 -22.17
N ASP A 91 19.10 -0.56 -21.33
CA ASP A 91 19.24 0.11 -20.04
C ASP A 91 19.09 1.64 -20.08
N LYS A 92 18.41 2.16 -19.05
CA LYS A 92 18.14 3.59 -18.74
C LYS A 92 16.97 4.24 -19.49
N GLU A 93 16.39 3.60 -20.50
CA GLU A 93 15.18 4.13 -21.15
C GLU A 93 13.92 3.78 -20.37
N THR A 94 13.88 2.59 -19.73
CA THR A 94 12.75 2.17 -18.88
C THR A 94 13.19 1.43 -17.62
N VAL A 95 12.37 1.51 -16.57
CA VAL A 95 12.62 0.91 -15.24
C VAL A 95 12.49 -0.62 -15.26
N PHE A 96 11.83 -1.19 -16.26
CA PHE A 96 11.51 -2.62 -16.31
C PHE A 96 12.72 -3.53 -16.54
N PHE A 97 13.74 -2.99 -17.24
CA PHE A 97 14.92 -3.74 -17.65
C PHE A 97 16.19 -3.32 -16.91
N SER A 98 16.09 -2.41 -15.94
CA SER A 98 17.26 -1.83 -15.27
C SER A 98 17.91 -2.72 -14.21
N ASN A 99 17.26 -3.82 -13.77
CA ASN A 99 17.76 -4.68 -12.69
C ASN A 99 17.36 -6.17 -12.89
N PRO A 100 18.29 -7.07 -13.28
CA PRO A 100 19.62 -6.76 -13.79
C PRO A 100 19.54 -6.09 -15.17
N GLY A 101 20.39 -5.08 -15.37
CA GLY A 101 20.44 -4.30 -16.60
C GLY A 101 20.79 -5.11 -17.86
N ILE A 102 20.11 -4.81 -18.97
CA ILE A 102 20.45 -5.34 -20.30
C ILE A 102 21.48 -4.40 -20.94
N THR A 103 22.75 -4.80 -20.95
CA THR A 103 23.88 -3.96 -21.37
C THR A 103 24.82 -4.70 -22.31
N GLU A 104 25.59 -3.95 -23.11
CA GLU A 104 26.66 -4.50 -23.96
C GLU A 104 27.71 -5.28 -23.16
N THR A 105 27.95 -4.89 -21.91
CA THR A 105 29.00 -5.50 -21.07
C THR A 105 28.53 -6.74 -20.33
N ARG A 106 27.27 -6.78 -19.89
CA ARG A 106 26.73 -7.89 -19.08
C ARG A 106 25.99 -8.93 -19.93
N THR A 107 25.33 -8.49 -20.99
CA THR A 107 24.49 -9.33 -21.87
C THR A 107 24.62 -8.87 -23.32
N PRO A 108 25.83 -8.96 -23.94
CA PRO A 108 26.09 -8.41 -25.27
C PRO A 108 25.12 -8.94 -26.33
N ASP A 109 24.92 -10.26 -26.38
CA ASP A 109 24.09 -10.90 -27.40
C ASP A 109 22.62 -10.45 -27.30
N LEU A 110 22.07 -10.42 -26.08
CA LEU A 110 20.70 -9.98 -25.84
C LEU A 110 20.54 -8.48 -26.10
N HIS A 111 21.53 -7.67 -25.74
CA HIS A 111 21.51 -6.23 -25.95
C HIS A 111 21.45 -5.88 -27.44
N HIS A 112 22.28 -6.50 -28.27
CA HIS A 112 22.25 -6.25 -29.73
C HIS A 112 20.94 -6.70 -30.38
N VAL A 113 20.39 -7.84 -29.95
CA VAL A 113 19.10 -8.33 -30.49
C VAL A 113 17.95 -7.38 -30.13
N LEU A 114 17.91 -6.89 -28.89
CA LEU A 114 16.77 -6.09 -28.42
C LEU A 114 16.84 -4.63 -28.85
N LYS A 115 18.03 -4.02 -28.86
CA LYS A 115 18.22 -2.59 -29.17
C LYS A 115 17.71 -2.20 -30.55
N ASP A 116 18.03 -3.01 -31.55
CA ASP A 116 17.81 -2.65 -32.94
C ASP A 116 16.47 -3.19 -33.49
N ASN A 117 15.89 -4.19 -32.82
CA ASN A 117 14.77 -4.95 -33.36
C ASN A 117 13.46 -4.82 -32.57
N TYR A 118 13.45 -4.32 -31.33
CA TYR A 118 12.24 -4.31 -30.50
C TYR A 118 11.93 -2.94 -29.89
N VAL A 119 10.64 -2.61 -29.82
CA VAL A 119 10.11 -1.38 -29.20
C VAL A 119 8.98 -1.76 -28.24
N LEU A 120 9.08 -1.30 -27.00
CA LEU A 120 8.04 -1.39 -25.97
C LEU A 120 7.08 -0.22 -26.13
N ASN A 121 5.77 -0.49 -26.19
CA ASN A 121 4.76 0.53 -25.94
C ASN A 121 3.92 0.16 -24.71
N ILE A 122 3.68 1.12 -23.83
CA ILE A 122 2.79 0.96 -22.70
C ILE A 122 1.75 2.07 -22.75
N GLU A 123 0.49 1.68 -22.75
CA GLU A 123 -0.66 2.55 -22.58
C GLU A 123 -1.26 2.30 -21.21
N THR A 124 -1.54 3.37 -20.46
CA THR A 124 -2.12 3.27 -19.13
C THR A 124 -3.40 4.10 -19.09
N GLU A 125 -4.48 3.53 -18.58
CA GLU A 125 -5.74 4.22 -18.34
C GLU A 125 -6.04 4.20 -16.84
N LYS A 126 -6.35 5.37 -16.25
CA LYS A 126 -6.75 5.47 -14.84
C LYS A 126 -8.26 5.27 -14.72
N LYS A 127 -8.68 4.28 -13.94
CA LYS A 127 -10.08 4.03 -13.56
C LYS A 127 -10.24 4.17 -12.04
N ASP A 128 -11.49 4.21 -11.57
CA ASP A 128 -11.74 4.32 -10.13
C ASP A 128 -11.27 3.04 -9.41
N GLY A 129 -10.28 3.19 -8.53
CA GLY A 129 -9.67 2.11 -7.75
C GLY A 129 -8.64 1.22 -8.46
N PHE A 130 -8.39 1.39 -9.77
CA PHE A 130 -7.38 0.62 -10.52
C PHE A 130 -6.87 1.32 -11.79
N TYR A 131 -5.71 0.90 -12.28
CA TYR A 131 -5.20 1.24 -13.61
C TYR A 131 -5.39 0.05 -14.55
N GLU A 132 -5.79 0.32 -15.78
CA GLU A 132 -5.71 -0.64 -16.88
C GLU A 132 -4.41 -0.36 -17.63
N VAL A 133 -3.52 -1.35 -17.67
CA VAL A 133 -2.20 -1.25 -18.28
C VAL A 133 -2.15 -2.19 -19.46
N GLU A 134 -1.94 -1.64 -20.64
CA GLU A 134 -1.74 -2.37 -21.89
C GLU A 134 -0.27 -2.25 -22.29
N ALA A 135 0.41 -3.38 -22.42
CA ALA A 135 1.80 -3.44 -22.84
C ALA A 135 1.90 -4.18 -24.18
N SER A 136 2.58 -3.57 -25.14
CA SER A 136 2.84 -4.16 -26.44
C SER A 136 4.32 -4.17 -26.77
N PHE A 137 4.77 -5.24 -27.42
CA PHE A 137 6.08 -5.33 -28.03
C PHE A 137 5.94 -5.41 -29.54
N LYS A 138 6.49 -4.41 -30.24
CA LYS A 138 6.63 -4.41 -31.70
C LYS A 138 8.06 -4.78 -32.05
N TRP A 139 8.23 -5.73 -32.96
CA TRP A 139 9.57 -6.07 -33.44
C TRP A 139 9.68 -6.10 -34.97
N LYS A 140 10.90 -5.84 -35.44
CA LYS A 140 11.27 -5.83 -36.85
C LYS A 140 12.57 -6.58 -37.01
N ALA A 141 12.48 -7.86 -37.35
CA ALA A 141 13.63 -8.73 -37.56
C ALA A 141 13.75 -9.20 -39.02
N GLU A 142 14.82 -9.92 -39.35
CA GLU A 142 15.01 -10.54 -40.68
C GLU A 142 13.92 -11.58 -41.02
N SER A 143 13.28 -12.13 -39.99
CA SER A 143 12.18 -13.11 -40.07
C SER A 143 10.85 -12.47 -40.50
N GLY A 144 10.65 -11.17 -40.22
CA GLY A 144 9.40 -10.45 -40.45
C GLY A 144 9.16 -9.31 -39.45
N ARG A 145 7.97 -8.70 -39.52
CA ARG A 145 7.46 -7.77 -38.50
C ARG A 145 6.41 -8.50 -37.66
N GLY A 146 6.39 -8.25 -36.36
CA GLY A 146 5.38 -8.80 -35.47
C GLY A 146 5.03 -7.83 -34.34
N GLU A 147 3.90 -8.09 -33.72
CA GLU A 147 3.38 -7.35 -32.57
C GLU A 147 2.71 -8.34 -31.62
N ILE A 148 2.98 -8.19 -30.33
CA ILE A 148 2.27 -8.88 -29.26
C ILE A 148 1.73 -7.87 -28.28
N LEU A 149 0.53 -8.13 -27.79
CA LEU A 149 -0.21 -7.24 -26.91
C LEU A 149 -0.73 -8.04 -25.71
N SER A 150 -0.62 -7.48 -24.52
CA SER A 150 -1.29 -8.00 -23.33
C SER A 150 -1.71 -6.87 -22.41
N SER A 151 -2.82 -7.06 -21.72
CA SER A 151 -3.41 -6.07 -20.81
C SER A 151 -3.60 -6.66 -19.42
N SER A 152 -3.39 -5.85 -18.39
CA SER A 152 -3.66 -6.24 -17.00
C SER A 152 -4.33 -5.12 -16.21
N ARG A 153 -5.08 -5.49 -15.18
CA ARG A 153 -5.67 -4.56 -14.22
C ARG A 153 -4.83 -4.51 -12.95
N VAL A 154 -4.38 -3.31 -12.63
CA VAL A 154 -3.44 -3.05 -11.55
C VAL A 154 -4.16 -2.23 -10.48
N LEU A 155 -4.44 -2.83 -9.32
CA LEU A 155 -5.16 -2.15 -8.23
C LEU A 155 -4.38 -0.93 -7.73
N SER A 156 -5.08 0.19 -7.54
CA SER A 156 -4.57 1.41 -6.92
C SER A 156 -5.70 2.09 -6.15
N PHE A 157 -6.22 1.38 -5.15
CA PHE A 157 -7.30 1.90 -4.32
C PHE A 157 -6.77 2.91 -3.31
N THR A 158 -7.24 4.16 -3.43
CA THR A 158 -6.96 5.27 -2.51
C THR A 158 -8.22 5.80 -1.83
N GLY A 159 -9.38 5.16 -2.06
CA GLY A 159 -10.68 5.61 -1.58
C GLY A 159 -10.90 5.42 -0.07
N GLU A 160 -11.94 6.08 0.43
CA GLU A 160 -12.37 6.00 1.83
C GLU A 160 -13.00 4.62 2.11
N LYS A 161 -12.78 4.09 3.32
CA LYS A 161 -13.42 2.85 3.78
C LYS A 161 -14.43 3.17 4.86
N GLU A 162 -15.53 2.43 4.86
CA GLU A 162 -16.54 2.48 5.92
C GLU A 162 -15.91 2.07 7.27
N VAL A 163 -16.28 2.80 8.33
CA VAL A 163 -15.77 2.61 9.69
C VAL A 163 -16.80 1.83 10.48
N LEU A 164 -16.39 0.69 11.01
CA LEU A 164 -17.19 -0.09 11.94
C LEU A 164 -16.51 -0.08 13.30
N THR A 165 -17.11 0.60 14.28
CA THR A 165 -16.63 0.58 15.67
C THR A 165 -17.57 -0.23 16.55
N THR A 166 -17.02 -0.90 17.56
CA THR A 166 -17.80 -1.62 18.58
C THR A 166 -18.19 -0.74 19.77
N TRP A 167 -17.76 0.52 19.77
CA TRP A 167 -17.91 1.47 20.89
C TRP A 167 -18.92 2.59 20.60
N GLU A 168 -19.67 2.46 19.51
CA GLU A 168 -20.74 3.40 19.16
C GLU A 168 -21.90 3.27 20.15
N MET A 169 -22.29 4.40 20.73
CA MET A 169 -23.46 4.49 21.58
C MET A 169 -24.60 5.10 20.78
N THR A 170 -25.84 4.77 21.10
CA THR A 170 -26.98 5.48 20.53
C THR A 170 -27.20 6.80 21.28
N ASP A 171 -27.78 7.80 20.60
CA ASP A 171 -28.14 9.07 21.23
C ASP A 171 -29.01 8.88 22.48
N ASP A 172 -29.90 7.89 22.48
CA ASP A 172 -30.79 7.63 23.62
C ASP A 172 -30.02 7.07 24.83
N GLN A 173 -29.05 6.17 24.60
CA GLN A 173 -28.16 5.69 25.66
C GLN A 173 -27.34 6.83 26.27
N VAL A 174 -26.89 7.77 25.43
CA VAL A 174 -26.14 8.94 25.89
C VAL A 174 -27.04 9.88 26.69
N LYS A 175 -28.25 10.19 26.20
CA LYS A 175 -29.23 11.03 26.91
C LYS A 175 -29.52 10.47 28.30
N ASP A 176 -29.80 9.18 28.41
CA ASP A 176 -30.12 8.55 29.70
C ASP A 176 -28.99 8.71 30.72
N ARG A 177 -27.74 8.52 30.29
CA ARG A 177 -26.56 8.71 31.14
C ARG A 177 -26.32 10.18 31.50
N LEU A 178 -26.52 11.11 30.56
CA LEU A 178 -26.37 12.55 30.82
C LEU A 178 -27.35 13.02 31.89
N VAL A 179 -28.60 12.54 31.90
CA VAL A 179 -29.57 12.97 32.91
C VAL A 179 -29.23 12.45 34.31
N ALA A 180 -28.71 11.23 34.40
CA ALA A 180 -28.17 10.70 35.65
C ALA A 180 -26.92 11.49 36.10
N ASP A 181 -25.98 11.74 35.21
CA ASP A 181 -24.65 12.27 35.57
C ASP A 181 -24.60 13.78 35.76
N ILE A 182 -25.30 14.56 34.93
CA ILE A 182 -25.28 16.03 34.96
C ILE A 182 -26.34 16.57 35.90
N PHE A 183 -27.53 15.95 35.91
CA PHE A 183 -28.70 16.49 36.61
C PHE A 183 -29.11 15.66 37.84
N ASN A 184 -28.40 14.57 38.15
CA ASN A 184 -28.70 13.65 39.25
C ASN A 184 -30.18 13.19 39.27
N ALA A 185 -30.73 12.92 38.08
CA ALA A 185 -32.14 12.61 37.88
C ALA A 185 -32.33 11.38 36.96
N PRO A 186 -31.87 10.18 37.38
CA PRO A 186 -31.95 8.98 36.55
C PRO A 186 -33.40 8.70 36.09
N GLY A 187 -33.57 8.36 34.81
CA GLY A 187 -34.87 8.08 34.19
C GLY A 187 -35.69 9.31 33.78
N ALA A 188 -35.21 10.53 34.03
CA ALA A 188 -35.85 11.73 33.50
C ALA A 188 -35.45 12.02 32.04
N ASN A 189 -36.33 12.67 31.29
CA ASN A 189 -36.06 13.08 29.92
C ASN A 189 -35.12 14.31 29.90
N LEU A 190 -34.08 14.30 29.05
CA LEU A 190 -33.13 15.41 28.91
C LEU A 190 -33.83 16.73 28.55
N GLY A 191 -34.86 16.69 27.70
CA GLY A 191 -35.64 17.87 27.33
C GLY A 191 -36.48 18.47 28.46
N ALA A 192 -36.72 17.70 29.53
CA ALA A 192 -37.33 18.23 30.76
C ALA A 192 -36.32 18.96 31.67
N LYS A 193 -35.01 18.79 31.43
CA LYS A 193 -33.93 19.44 32.20
C LYS A 193 -33.29 20.61 31.44
N VAL A 194 -33.27 20.54 30.11
CA VAL A 194 -32.66 21.55 29.24
C VAL A 194 -33.68 21.97 28.20
N SER A 195 -34.16 23.21 28.28
CA SER A 195 -35.22 23.72 27.38
C SER A 195 -34.72 24.06 25.97
N SER A 196 -33.42 24.36 25.81
CA SER A 196 -32.82 24.66 24.50
C SER A 196 -32.47 23.38 23.75
N ILE A 197 -33.02 23.20 22.54
CA ILE A 197 -32.68 22.08 21.65
C ILE A 197 -31.19 22.10 21.29
N GLY A 198 -30.62 23.28 21.05
CA GLY A 198 -29.18 23.43 20.77
C GLY A 198 -28.31 22.95 21.94
N ALA A 199 -28.69 23.28 23.18
CA ALA A 199 -27.98 22.82 24.36
C ALA A 199 -28.15 21.31 24.62
N GLN A 200 -29.31 20.73 24.28
CA GLN A 200 -29.52 19.28 24.34
C GLN A 200 -28.59 18.56 23.34
N ASN A 201 -28.55 19.01 22.09
CA ASN A 201 -27.70 18.41 21.05
C ASN A 201 -26.20 18.53 21.41
N MET A 202 -25.78 19.71 21.87
CA MET A 202 -24.41 19.93 22.38
C MET A 202 -24.05 18.92 23.48
N LEU A 203 -24.92 18.74 24.47
CA LEU A 203 -24.69 17.78 25.56
C LEU A 203 -24.62 16.34 25.06
N VAL A 204 -25.44 15.95 24.10
CA VAL A 204 -25.39 14.61 23.48
C VAL A 204 -24.04 14.37 22.81
N HIS A 205 -23.53 15.33 22.04
CA HIS A 205 -22.21 15.21 21.41
C HIS A 205 -21.06 15.14 22.43
N ILE A 206 -21.09 15.98 23.47
CA ILE A 206 -20.14 15.90 24.61
C ILE A 206 -20.24 14.53 25.29
N GLY A 207 -21.45 14.01 25.44
CA GLY A 207 -21.73 12.70 26.02
C GLY A 207 -21.12 11.56 25.22
N HIS A 208 -21.29 11.54 23.90
CA HIS A 208 -20.64 10.56 23.01
C HIS A 208 -19.12 10.54 23.20
N ILE A 209 -18.48 11.71 23.19
CA ILE A 209 -17.03 11.82 23.38
C ILE A 209 -16.63 11.29 24.77
N PHE A 210 -17.28 11.77 25.83
CA PHE A 210 -16.92 11.40 27.19
C PHE A 210 -17.16 9.92 27.49
N TYR A 211 -18.35 9.40 27.17
CA TYR A 211 -18.75 8.04 27.51
C TYR A 211 -18.05 6.98 26.68
N SER A 212 -17.94 7.17 25.36
CA SER A 212 -17.24 6.18 24.53
C SER A 212 -15.75 6.11 24.88
N CYS A 213 -15.10 7.25 25.17
CA CYS A 213 -13.69 7.23 25.61
C CYS A 213 -13.51 6.56 26.98
N ILE A 214 -14.34 6.91 27.97
CA ILE A 214 -14.19 6.35 29.32
C ILE A 214 -14.58 4.86 29.37
N ASP A 215 -15.60 4.43 28.61
CA ASP A 215 -16.03 3.04 28.54
C ASP A 215 -14.96 2.18 27.87
N CYS A 216 -14.33 2.67 26.80
CA CYS A 216 -13.19 2.02 26.18
C CYS A 216 -12.03 1.84 27.19
N LEU A 217 -11.61 2.92 27.86
CA LEU A 217 -10.50 2.89 28.82
C LEU A 217 -10.80 2.05 30.08
N ARG A 218 -12.07 1.92 30.46
CA ARG A 218 -12.51 1.14 31.63
C ARG A 218 -12.89 -0.29 31.30
N SER A 219 -13.06 -0.63 30.03
CA SER A 219 -13.45 -1.95 29.57
C SER A 219 -12.53 -3.03 30.18
N PRO A 220 -13.10 -4.02 30.88
CA PRO A 220 -12.33 -5.15 31.39
C PRO A 220 -11.58 -5.88 30.28
N ASP A 221 -12.24 -6.05 29.12
CA ASP A 221 -11.66 -6.72 27.96
C ASP A 221 -10.48 -5.93 27.38
N PHE A 222 -10.60 -4.61 27.25
CA PHE A 222 -9.49 -3.77 26.78
C PHE A 222 -8.29 -3.84 27.74
N LYS A 223 -8.53 -3.74 29.05
CA LYS A 223 -7.49 -3.85 30.07
C LYS A 223 -6.82 -5.22 30.07
N GLN A 224 -7.59 -6.29 29.91
CA GLN A 224 -7.07 -7.66 29.83
C GLN A 224 -6.18 -7.83 28.59
N ARG A 225 -6.61 -7.33 27.43
CA ARG A 225 -5.82 -7.36 26.19
C ARG A 225 -4.51 -6.60 26.34
N LEU A 226 -4.53 -5.41 26.95
CA LEU A 226 -3.33 -4.60 27.21
C LEU A 226 -2.36 -5.34 28.15
N GLN A 227 -2.86 -5.84 29.28
CA GLN A 227 -2.04 -6.57 30.26
C GLN A 227 -1.45 -7.85 29.64
N GLN A 228 -2.23 -8.57 28.82
CA GLN A 228 -1.74 -9.74 28.11
C GLN A 228 -0.62 -9.38 27.13
N ALA A 229 -0.76 -8.28 26.38
CA ALA A 229 0.27 -7.83 25.46
C ALA A 229 1.58 -7.46 26.19
N GLU A 230 1.48 -6.73 27.30
CA GLU A 230 2.63 -6.35 28.15
C GLU A 230 3.34 -7.57 28.75
N ASN A 231 2.59 -8.56 29.25
CA ASN A 231 3.15 -9.79 29.80
C ASN A 231 3.91 -10.61 28.75
N LEU A 232 3.36 -10.70 27.53
CA LEU A 232 3.99 -11.40 26.41
C LEU A 232 5.21 -10.63 25.86
N GLU A 233 5.27 -9.32 26.04
CA GLU A 233 6.39 -8.52 25.56
C GLU A 233 7.70 -8.88 26.27
N ALA A 234 7.64 -9.18 27.57
CA ALA A 234 8.81 -9.47 28.40
C ALA A 234 9.47 -10.82 28.12
N SER A 235 8.79 -11.75 27.45
CA SER A 235 9.11 -13.19 27.51
C SER A 235 9.16 -13.92 26.16
N THR A 236 8.88 -13.24 25.03
CA THR A 236 8.68 -13.93 23.75
C THR A 236 9.89 -13.90 22.79
N GLN A 237 10.21 -15.07 22.22
CA GLN A 237 11.18 -15.23 21.14
C GLN A 237 10.55 -14.88 19.78
N THR A 238 11.30 -14.29 18.85
CA THR A 238 10.77 -13.72 17.59
C THR A 238 9.94 -14.69 16.73
N ASP A 239 10.27 -15.99 16.78
CA ASP A 239 9.62 -17.03 15.97
C ASP A 239 8.52 -17.81 16.71
N SER A 240 8.17 -17.42 17.94
CA SER A 240 7.12 -18.11 18.70
C SER A 240 5.71 -17.66 18.33
N ASP A 241 4.73 -18.54 18.53
CA ASP A 241 3.31 -18.21 18.37
C ASP A 241 2.89 -17.10 19.32
N GLU A 242 3.44 -17.09 20.53
CA GLU A 242 3.24 -16.03 21.53
C GLU A 242 3.73 -14.67 21.02
N TYR A 243 4.82 -14.65 20.25
CA TYR A 243 5.32 -13.42 19.66
C TYR A 243 4.37 -12.85 18.62
N SER A 244 3.82 -13.74 17.80
CA SER A 244 2.81 -13.41 16.79
C SER A 244 1.51 -12.95 17.45
N LEU A 245 1.07 -13.62 18.51
CA LEU A 245 -0.10 -13.25 19.31
C LEU A 245 0.05 -11.85 19.92
N CYS A 246 1.20 -11.54 20.54
CA CYS A 246 1.47 -10.22 21.09
C CYS A 246 1.41 -9.12 19.99
N SER A 247 1.97 -9.41 18.81
CA SER A 247 1.90 -8.50 17.66
C SER A 247 0.45 -8.29 17.19
N GLN A 248 -0.35 -9.35 17.18
CA GLN A 248 -1.76 -9.30 16.82
C GLN A 248 -2.57 -8.49 17.85
N LEU A 249 -2.32 -8.65 19.14
CA LEU A 249 -2.98 -7.87 20.21
C LEU A 249 -2.73 -6.37 20.04
N TYR A 250 -1.47 -5.96 19.81
CA TYR A 250 -1.16 -4.55 19.55
C TYR A 250 -1.82 -4.02 18.28
N PHE A 251 -1.89 -4.83 17.21
CA PHE A 251 -2.59 -4.45 15.99
C PHE A 251 -4.09 -4.27 16.20
N ASP A 252 -4.75 -5.23 16.85
CA ASP A 252 -6.19 -5.18 17.09
C ASP A 252 -6.56 -4.01 18.00
N MET A 253 -5.77 -3.75 19.05
CA MET A 253 -5.96 -2.55 19.88
C MET A 253 -5.78 -1.27 19.07
N ALA A 254 -4.74 -1.14 18.26
CA ALA A 254 -4.54 0.05 17.42
C ALA A 254 -5.69 0.26 16.44
N ARG A 255 -6.21 -0.82 15.81
CA ARG A 255 -7.38 -0.77 14.94
C ARG A 255 -8.62 -0.28 15.68
N ASP A 256 -8.94 -0.91 16.81
CA ASP A 256 -10.16 -0.60 17.57
C ASP A 256 -10.14 0.85 18.08
N LEU A 257 -8.97 1.34 18.53
CA LEU A 257 -8.80 2.73 18.95
C LEU A 257 -8.92 3.71 17.77
N LEU A 258 -8.38 3.38 16.59
CA LEU A 258 -8.55 4.21 15.40
C LEU A 258 -10.02 4.31 14.98
N HIS A 259 -10.75 3.19 14.99
CA HIS A 259 -12.17 3.17 14.66
C HIS A 259 -12.99 4.01 15.65
N LEU A 260 -12.67 3.94 16.95
CA LEU A 260 -13.29 4.80 17.96
C LEU A 260 -12.99 6.29 17.72
N MET A 261 -11.73 6.66 17.42
CA MET A 261 -11.41 8.05 17.10
C MET A 261 -12.16 8.55 15.86
N MET A 262 -12.29 7.72 14.83
CA MET A 262 -13.05 8.03 13.63
C MET A 262 -14.56 8.21 13.91
N SER A 263 -15.17 7.36 14.74
CA SER A 263 -16.59 7.51 15.08
C SER A 263 -16.88 8.77 15.91
N LEU A 264 -15.88 9.25 16.66
CA LEU A 264 -16.02 10.46 17.50
C LEU A 264 -15.83 11.77 16.74
N GLN A 265 -15.20 11.74 15.57
CA GLN A 265 -14.96 12.93 14.73
C GLN A 265 -16.21 13.81 14.53
N PRO A 266 -17.36 13.29 14.04
CA PRO A 266 -18.55 14.13 13.85
C PRO A 266 -19.02 14.76 15.16
N HIS A 267 -18.92 14.05 16.27
CA HIS A 267 -19.32 14.57 17.58
C HIS A 267 -18.37 15.65 18.11
N ILE A 268 -17.06 15.52 17.88
CA ILE A 268 -16.08 16.56 18.24
C ILE A 268 -16.40 17.85 17.50
N LYS A 269 -16.66 17.75 16.18
CA LYS A 269 -17.00 18.90 15.37
C LYS A 269 -18.29 19.59 15.83
N GLU A 270 -19.37 18.83 15.99
CA GLU A 270 -20.68 19.39 16.40
C GLU A 270 -20.67 19.92 17.84
N ALA A 271 -19.90 19.30 18.74
CA ALA A 271 -19.69 19.81 20.09
C ALA A 271 -18.93 21.14 20.07
N ASN A 272 -17.92 21.28 19.19
CA ASN A 272 -17.20 22.54 19.00
C ASN A 272 -18.12 23.65 18.47
N ASP A 273 -18.88 23.35 17.42
CA ASP A 273 -19.77 24.31 16.75
C ASP A 273 -20.92 24.78 17.67
N SER A 274 -21.31 23.93 18.64
CA SER A 274 -22.44 24.18 19.54
C SER A 274 -22.05 24.70 20.94
N ILE A 275 -20.77 24.97 21.21
CA ILE A 275 -20.29 25.34 22.56
C ILE A 275 -20.91 26.63 23.09
N ASN A 276 -21.34 27.52 22.20
CA ASN A 276 -22.02 28.77 22.54
C ASN A 276 -23.35 28.56 23.30
N PHE A 277 -23.90 27.34 23.31
CA PHE A 277 -25.08 26.99 24.10
C PHE A 277 -24.76 26.64 25.57
N LEU A 278 -23.48 26.46 25.92
CA LEU A 278 -23.06 26.13 27.30
C LEU A 278 -23.54 27.11 28.37
N PRO A 279 -23.55 28.45 28.16
CA PRO A 279 -24.09 29.41 29.13
C PRO A 279 -25.59 29.29 29.37
N SER A 280 -26.34 28.58 28.51
CA SER A 280 -27.79 28.38 28.68
C SER A 280 -28.15 27.32 29.73
N LEU A 281 -27.17 26.57 30.21
CA LEU A 281 -27.34 25.58 31.28
C LEU A 281 -27.36 26.24 32.67
N SER A 282 -28.06 25.63 33.63
CA SER A 282 -27.99 26.06 35.02
C SER A 282 -26.58 25.89 35.59
N LEU A 283 -26.15 26.76 36.51
CA LEU A 283 -24.77 26.75 37.05
C LEU A 283 -24.27 25.37 37.50
N PRO A 284 -25.03 24.55 38.25
CA PRO A 284 -24.58 23.20 38.62
C PRO A 284 -24.38 22.28 37.41
N GLY A 285 -25.32 22.28 36.46
CA GLY A 285 -25.23 21.47 35.25
C GLY A 285 -24.12 21.93 34.31
N ARG A 286 -23.89 23.24 34.22
CA ARG A 286 -22.82 23.86 33.45
C ARG A 286 -21.44 23.41 33.95
N PHE A 287 -21.19 23.46 35.27
CA PHE A 287 -19.91 23.03 35.84
C PHE A 287 -19.62 21.54 35.56
N VAL A 288 -20.64 20.69 35.63
CA VAL A 288 -20.48 19.27 35.28
C VAL A 288 -20.23 19.10 33.77
N ALA A 289 -20.94 19.83 32.91
CA ALA A 289 -20.72 19.79 31.47
C ALA A 289 -19.30 20.24 31.08
N GLU A 290 -18.82 21.35 31.65
CA GLU A 290 -17.42 21.81 31.50
C GLU A 290 -16.43 20.72 31.94
N SER A 291 -16.67 20.09 33.09
CA SER A 291 -15.86 18.96 33.54
C SER A 291 -15.85 17.78 32.56
N ARG A 292 -16.98 17.48 31.90
CA ARG A 292 -17.09 16.41 30.89
C ARG A 292 -16.38 16.77 29.60
N ILE A 293 -16.38 18.03 29.19
CA ILE A 293 -15.60 18.52 28.05
C ILE A 293 -14.11 18.32 28.34
N THR A 294 -13.60 18.87 29.44
CA THR A 294 -12.17 18.76 29.79
C THR A 294 -11.75 17.30 29.95
N ARG A 295 -12.50 16.49 30.71
CA ARG A 295 -12.14 15.09 30.95
C ARG A 295 -12.29 14.22 29.70
N GLY A 296 -13.29 14.48 28.86
CA GLY A 296 -13.48 13.81 27.58
C GLY A 296 -12.27 14.05 26.67
N GLY A 297 -11.81 15.30 26.60
CA GLY A 297 -10.58 15.67 25.91
C GLY A 297 -9.35 14.91 26.41
N LEU A 298 -9.16 14.85 27.74
CA LEU A 298 -8.07 14.09 28.36
C LEU A 298 -8.14 12.58 28.08
N TYR A 299 -9.34 11.99 28.11
CA TYR A 299 -9.51 10.57 27.80
C TYR A 299 -9.22 10.25 26.33
N TYR A 300 -9.62 11.13 25.42
CA TYR A 300 -9.27 10.98 24.01
C TYR A 300 -7.75 11.12 23.80
N ARG A 301 -7.08 12.08 24.45
CA ARG A 301 -5.61 12.18 24.40
C ARG A 301 -4.94 10.90 24.91
N GLN A 302 -5.48 10.30 25.97
CA GLN A 302 -5.01 9.00 26.46
C GLN A 302 -5.20 7.88 25.42
N ILE A 303 -6.34 7.84 24.71
CA ILE A 303 -6.58 6.91 23.60
C ILE A 303 -5.57 7.11 22.47
N ARG A 304 -5.35 8.37 22.05
CA ARG A 304 -4.34 8.74 21.04
C ARG A 304 -2.94 8.27 21.45
N ARG A 305 -2.56 8.47 22.71
CA ARG A 305 -1.28 8.01 23.27
C ARG A 305 -1.14 6.49 23.22
N ILE A 306 -2.16 5.74 23.65
CA ILE A 306 -2.14 4.28 23.59
C ILE A 306 -2.07 3.79 22.13
N PHE A 307 -2.80 4.43 21.21
CA PHE A 307 -2.75 4.11 19.78
C PHE A 307 -1.33 4.26 19.20
N LEU A 308 -0.67 5.39 19.44
CA LEU A 308 0.71 5.62 18.98
C LEU A 308 1.70 4.62 19.57
N ASN A 309 1.55 4.27 20.85
CA ASN A 309 2.37 3.25 21.51
C ASN A 309 2.16 1.86 20.89
N CYS A 310 0.90 1.47 20.63
CA CYS A 310 0.61 0.19 19.98
C CYS A 310 1.28 0.12 18.60
N LEU A 311 1.21 1.19 17.81
CA LEU A 311 1.88 1.27 16.51
C LEU A 311 3.41 1.18 16.63
N LEU A 312 4.01 1.87 17.60
CA LEU A 312 5.44 1.77 17.84
C LEU A 312 5.84 0.34 18.22
N LYS A 313 5.17 -0.28 19.18
CA LYS A 313 5.44 -1.66 19.60
C LYS A 313 5.29 -2.63 18.43
N LEU A 314 4.25 -2.45 17.62
CA LEU A 314 4.04 -3.24 16.41
C LEU A 314 5.19 -3.07 15.41
N SER A 315 5.69 -1.83 15.21
CA SER A 315 6.83 -1.56 14.33
C SER A 315 8.12 -2.25 14.81
N GLU A 316 8.42 -2.18 16.11
CA GLU A 316 9.60 -2.85 16.70
C GLU A 316 9.55 -4.36 16.50
N ARG A 317 8.34 -4.93 16.62
CA ARG A 317 8.14 -6.35 16.47
C ARG A 317 8.26 -6.81 15.03
N TYR A 318 7.68 -6.08 14.09
CA TYR A 318 7.82 -6.36 12.67
C TYR A 318 9.25 -6.15 12.15
N GLU A 319 9.99 -5.17 12.69
CA GLU A 319 11.42 -5.02 12.38
C GLU A 319 12.24 -6.23 12.84
N LYS A 320 11.97 -6.75 14.05
CA LYS A 320 12.60 -7.98 14.53
C LYS A 320 12.22 -9.18 13.66
N GLN A 321 10.94 -9.37 13.35
CA GLN A 321 10.49 -10.46 12.47
C GLN A 321 11.10 -10.38 11.07
N LEU A 322 11.30 -9.18 10.52
CA LEU A 322 11.91 -9.00 9.21
C LEU A 322 13.35 -9.52 9.16
N ARG A 323 14.11 -9.42 10.26
CA ARG A 323 15.50 -9.93 10.34
C ARG A 323 15.60 -11.45 10.29
N HIS A 324 14.54 -12.16 10.67
CA HIS A 324 14.46 -13.62 10.70
C HIS A 324 13.61 -14.19 9.55
N ALA A 325 13.03 -13.34 8.72
CA ALA A 325 12.18 -13.79 7.62
C ALA A 325 13.05 -14.27 6.44
N ASP A 326 13.05 -15.58 6.17
CA ASP A 326 13.80 -16.15 5.03
C ASP A 326 13.01 -16.11 3.71
N LEU A 327 11.68 -16.09 3.79
CA LEU A 327 10.80 -16.10 2.62
C LEU A 327 10.57 -14.70 2.07
N GLN A 328 10.91 -14.46 0.80
CA GLN A 328 10.75 -13.16 0.12
C GLN A 328 9.30 -12.64 0.20
N LYS A 329 8.29 -13.51 0.04
CA LYS A 329 6.88 -13.13 0.17
C LYS A 329 6.56 -12.56 1.57
N ARG A 330 7.10 -13.18 2.62
CA ARG A 330 6.93 -12.71 4.01
C ARG A 330 7.67 -11.40 4.25
N GLN A 331 8.88 -11.25 3.71
CA GLN A 331 9.65 -10.00 3.75
C GLN A 331 8.88 -8.84 3.10
N ARG A 332 8.34 -9.02 1.88
CA ARG A 332 7.53 -7.99 1.19
C ARG A 332 6.33 -7.54 2.03
N LEU A 333 5.60 -8.49 2.60
CA LEU A 333 4.44 -8.18 3.46
C LEU A 333 4.84 -7.39 4.72
N LEU A 334 5.92 -7.80 5.40
CA LEU A 334 6.42 -7.12 6.60
C LEU A 334 6.92 -5.70 6.27
N VAL A 335 7.65 -5.54 5.16
CA VAL A 335 8.13 -4.24 4.69
C VAL A 335 6.95 -3.31 4.40
N GLY A 336 5.94 -3.76 3.65
CA GLY A 336 4.75 -2.96 3.37
C GLY A 336 4.02 -2.50 4.64
N ARG A 337 3.88 -3.40 5.63
CA ARG A 337 3.32 -3.07 6.94
C ARG A 337 4.17 -2.03 7.69
N LEU A 338 5.50 -2.20 7.69
CA LEU A 338 6.43 -1.27 8.33
C LEU A 338 6.39 0.12 7.69
N PHE A 339 6.28 0.22 6.36
CA PHE A 339 6.07 1.52 5.70
C PHE A 339 4.79 2.19 6.20
N ASN A 340 3.66 1.47 6.21
CA ASN A 340 2.39 2.04 6.65
C ASN A 340 2.43 2.52 8.10
N ILE A 341 3.01 1.73 9.01
CA ILE A 341 3.12 2.10 10.43
C ILE A 341 4.06 3.30 10.61
N ASN A 342 5.25 3.26 10.01
CA ASN A 342 6.22 4.35 10.14
C ASN A 342 5.72 5.65 9.50
N ARG A 343 4.95 5.59 8.42
CA ARG A 343 4.28 6.77 7.84
C ARG A 343 3.34 7.43 8.84
N ILE A 344 2.49 6.64 9.52
CA ILE A 344 1.54 7.17 10.52
C ILE A 344 2.30 7.78 11.69
N LEU A 345 3.32 7.08 12.22
CA LEU A 345 4.15 7.58 13.31
C LEU A 345 4.88 8.87 12.92
N TYR A 346 5.49 8.91 11.73
CA TYR A 346 6.25 10.05 11.25
C TYR A 346 5.36 11.27 11.00
N ALA A 347 4.23 11.12 10.31
CA ALA A 347 3.32 12.22 10.02
C ALA A 347 2.71 12.81 11.29
N ASN A 348 2.42 11.96 12.29
CA ASN A 348 1.78 12.39 13.53
C ASN A 348 2.77 12.57 14.70
N ARG A 349 4.07 12.64 14.42
CA ARG A 349 5.15 12.67 15.44
C ARG A 349 5.01 13.81 16.45
N ALA A 350 4.43 14.95 16.04
CA ALA A 350 4.21 16.10 16.92
C ALA A 350 3.19 15.84 18.04
N TYR A 351 2.30 14.86 17.85
CA TYR A 351 1.27 14.47 18.82
C TYR A 351 1.72 13.34 19.77
N SER A 352 2.95 12.86 19.62
CA SER A 352 3.54 11.84 20.50
C SER A 352 4.00 12.49 21.80
N GLU A 353 3.38 12.08 22.92
CA GLU A 353 3.73 12.58 24.26
C GLU A 353 4.88 11.77 24.91
N GLU A 354 5.06 10.51 24.53
CA GLU A 354 6.06 9.63 25.15
C GLU A 354 7.41 9.62 24.43
N ILE A 355 7.41 9.81 23.12
CA ILE A 355 8.60 9.72 22.28
C ILE A 355 8.78 11.02 21.53
N SER A 356 10.00 11.56 21.57
CA SER A 356 10.27 12.82 20.91
C SER A 356 10.07 12.70 19.39
N PRO A 357 9.57 13.76 18.73
CA PRO A 357 9.42 13.78 17.27
C PRO A 357 10.71 13.46 16.52
N THR A 358 11.85 13.85 17.07
CA THR A 358 13.19 13.61 16.49
C THR A 358 13.53 12.13 16.46
N VAL A 359 13.25 11.38 17.53
CA VAL A 359 13.53 9.94 17.61
C VAL A 359 12.69 9.18 16.60
N ILE A 360 11.41 9.55 16.43
CA ILE A 360 10.54 8.95 15.41
C ILE A 360 11.08 9.21 13.99
N ALA A 361 11.53 10.44 13.73
CA ALA A 361 12.11 10.82 12.44
C ALA A 361 13.40 10.05 12.14
N GLU A 362 14.34 9.99 13.09
CA GLU A 362 15.60 9.25 12.96
C GLU A 362 15.36 7.75 12.73
N ARG A 363 14.42 7.16 13.47
CA ARG A 363 14.04 5.76 13.29
C ARG A 363 13.53 5.50 11.88
N TYR A 364 12.67 6.38 11.36
CA TYR A 364 12.14 6.17 10.02
C TYR A 364 13.22 6.31 8.95
N GLN A 365 14.08 7.32 9.04
CA GLN A 365 15.22 7.47 8.13
C GLN A 365 16.14 6.25 8.14
N LYS A 366 16.47 5.74 9.34
CA LYS A 366 17.26 4.52 9.50
C LYS A 366 16.59 3.31 8.86
N PHE A 367 15.27 3.17 9.01
CA PHE A 367 14.51 2.10 8.33
C PHE A 367 14.62 2.23 6.80
N LEU A 368 14.50 3.43 6.23
CA LEU A 368 14.64 3.67 4.80
C LEU A 368 16.05 3.33 4.30
N ASP A 369 17.09 3.69 5.06
CA ASP A 369 18.48 3.36 4.75
C ASP A 369 18.73 1.84 4.74
N VAL A 370 18.29 1.14 5.79
CA VAL A 370 18.44 -0.31 5.90
C VAL A 370 17.68 -1.02 4.79
N THR A 371 16.42 -0.64 4.56
CA THR A 371 15.58 -1.21 3.51
C THR A 371 16.18 -1.00 2.13
N GLN A 372 16.60 0.23 1.80
CA GLN A 372 17.17 0.50 0.49
C GLN A 372 18.48 -0.26 0.25
N ASN A 373 19.37 -0.32 1.26
CA ASN A 373 20.64 -1.03 1.15
C ASN A 373 20.45 -2.54 1.03
N PHE A 374 19.54 -3.13 1.82
CA PHE A 374 19.32 -4.58 1.82
C PHE A 374 18.63 -5.07 0.56
N PHE A 375 17.69 -4.30 0.00
CA PHE A 375 16.89 -4.71 -1.15
C PHE A 375 17.42 -4.23 -2.51
N LYS A 376 18.50 -3.45 -2.54
CA LYS A 376 19.12 -2.92 -3.77
C LYS A 376 19.24 -3.96 -4.90
N ASP A 377 19.74 -5.14 -4.57
CA ASP A 377 19.97 -6.23 -5.53
C ASP A 377 18.99 -7.41 -5.36
N LYS A 378 18.02 -7.30 -4.45
CA LYS A 378 17.06 -8.38 -4.11
C LYS A 378 15.64 -8.10 -4.57
N ASP A 379 15.20 -6.85 -4.44
CA ASP A 379 13.82 -6.45 -4.71
C ASP A 379 13.77 -4.98 -5.19
N PRO A 380 13.78 -4.76 -6.52
CA PRO A 380 13.78 -3.41 -7.10
C PRO A 380 12.56 -2.56 -6.70
N SER A 381 11.40 -3.20 -6.44
CA SER A 381 10.19 -2.49 -6.03
C SER A 381 10.32 -1.93 -4.62
N ILE A 382 10.83 -2.71 -3.67
CA ILE A 382 11.09 -2.21 -2.32
C ILE A 382 12.16 -1.10 -2.35
N PHE A 383 13.22 -1.26 -3.16
CA PHE A 383 14.24 -0.24 -3.33
C PHE A 383 13.65 1.10 -3.83
N ARG A 384 12.80 1.06 -4.86
CA ARG A 384 12.12 2.24 -5.40
C ARG A 384 11.13 2.85 -4.43
N MET A 385 10.36 2.02 -3.72
CA MET A 385 9.45 2.47 -2.67
C MET A 385 10.19 3.28 -1.60
N ALA A 386 11.33 2.80 -1.12
CA ALA A 386 12.16 3.53 -0.15
C ALA A 386 12.70 4.86 -0.71
N ALA A 387 13.11 4.88 -1.98
CA ALA A 387 13.58 6.10 -2.64
C ALA A 387 12.46 7.14 -2.80
N GLN A 388 11.28 6.70 -3.26
CA GLN A 388 10.11 7.55 -3.42
C GLN A 388 9.65 8.12 -2.07
N GLU A 389 9.67 7.30 -1.01
CA GLU A 389 9.33 7.74 0.34
C GLU A 389 10.22 8.88 0.83
N ARG A 390 11.54 8.80 0.58
CA ARG A 390 12.45 9.91 0.90
C ARG A 390 12.09 11.19 0.15
N GLY A 391 11.67 11.06 -1.11
CA GLY A 391 11.16 12.20 -1.89
C GLY A 391 9.93 12.84 -1.24
N PHE A 392 8.97 12.03 -0.78
CA PHE A 392 7.79 12.54 -0.07
C PHE A 392 8.14 13.20 1.26
N ILE A 393 9.10 12.66 2.02
CA ILE A 393 9.56 13.26 3.28
C ILE A 393 10.28 14.59 3.01
N ALA A 394 11.18 14.64 2.03
CA ALA A 394 11.95 15.85 1.72
C ALA A 394 11.05 17.01 1.26
N ASN A 395 9.94 16.70 0.60
CA ASN A 395 8.96 17.67 0.12
C ASN A 395 7.80 17.92 1.12
N ASP A 396 7.83 17.29 2.31
CA ASP A 396 6.75 17.31 3.31
C ASP A 396 5.35 16.94 2.75
N SER A 397 5.32 16.09 1.72
CA SER A 397 4.10 15.79 0.95
C SER A 397 3.44 14.47 1.35
N LEU A 398 3.88 13.84 2.44
CA LEU A 398 3.31 12.56 2.89
C LEU A 398 1.79 12.64 3.16
N PRO A 399 1.26 13.63 3.91
CA PRO A 399 -0.18 13.71 4.19
C PRO A 399 -1.05 13.87 2.93
N ASP A 400 -0.52 14.52 1.90
CA ASP A 400 -1.24 14.75 0.64
C ASP A 400 -1.34 13.45 -0.17
N ASN A 401 -0.26 12.68 -0.19
CA ASN A 401 -0.13 11.45 -0.97
C ASN A 401 -0.80 10.23 -0.29
N PHE A 402 -1.09 10.28 1.01
CA PHE A 402 -1.67 9.14 1.74
C PHE A 402 -2.89 9.52 2.57
N PHE A 403 -4.07 9.01 2.17
CA PHE A 403 -5.34 9.26 2.85
C PHE A 403 -5.29 9.03 4.38
N VAL A 404 -4.74 7.90 4.82
CA VAL A 404 -4.67 7.55 6.26
C VAL A 404 -3.88 8.59 7.07
N LEU A 405 -2.88 9.23 6.47
CA LEU A 405 -2.08 10.27 7.14
C LEU A 405 -2.87 11.57 7.28
N ARG A 406 -3.61 11.94 6.23
CA ARG A 406 -4.55 13.08 6.29
C ARG A 406 -5.63 12.86 7.34
N LEU A 407 -6.19 11.65 7.37
CA LEU A 407 -7.21 11.25 8.34
C LEU A 407 -6.66 11.33 9.77
N THR A 408 -5.57 10.63 10.07
CA THR A 408 -4.99 10.61 11.43
C THR A 408 -4.54 12.00 11.89
N GLY A 409 -3.93 12.79 11.00
CA GLY A 409 -3.57 14.18 11.30
C GLY A 409 -4.79 15.04 11.64
N ARG A 410 -5.89 14.88 10.90
CA ARG A 410 -7.15 15.57 11.19
C ARG A 410 -7.72 15.16 12.56
N LEU A 411 -7.85 13.86 12.83
CA LEU A 411 -8.36 13.33 14.09
C LEU A 411 -7.55 13.80 15.31
N PHE A 412 -6.24 13.96 15.16
CA PHE A 412 -5.36 14.37 16.25
C PHE A 412 -5.37 15.87 16.48
N LYS A 413 -5.56 16.67 15.41
CA LYS A 413 -5.72 18.12 15.50
C LYS A 413 -7.06 18.51 16.12
N GLU A 414 -8.15 17.89 15.66
CA GLU A 414 -9.51 18.19 16.10
C GLU A 414 -9.69 18.00 17.63
N ILE A 415 -9.03 16.99 18.22
CA ILE A 415 -9.12 16.81 19.67
C ILE A 415 -8.36 17.88 20.45
N ASP A 416 -7.21 18.35 19.96
CA ASP A 416 -6.46 19.38 20.65
C ASP A 416 -7.23 20.71 20.62
N GLU A 417 -7.92 21.01 19.53
CA GLU A 417 -8.87 22.12 19.42
C GLU A 417 -10.05 21.97 20.40
N TYR A 418 -10.62 20.77 20.53
CA TYR A 418 -11.70 20.47 21.48
C TYR A 418 -11.27 20.66 22.93
N VAL A 419 -10.06 20.24 23.31
CA VAL A 419 -9.58 20.39 24.70
C VAL A 419 -9.42 21.86 25.07
N THR A 420 -9.02 22.70 24.11
CA THR A 420 -8.85 24.16 24.31
C THR A 420 -10.15 24.95 24.20
N ILE A 421 -11.31 24.30 23.99
CA ILE A 421 -12.56 25.03 23.74
C ILE A 421 -13.08 25.83 24.93
N LEU A 422 -12.58 25.52 26.13
CA LEU A 422 -12.92 26.22 27.37
C LEU A 422 -11.88 27.28 27.76
N ASP A 423 -10.75 27.34 27.05
CA ASP A 423 -9.70 28.37 27.20
C ASP A 423 -10.08 29.63 26.40
#